data_AF-A0A7X5E8R7-F1
#
_entry.id   AF-A0A7X5E8R7-F1
#
_cell.length_a   1.000
_cell.length_b   1.000
_cell.length_c   1.000
_cell.angle_alpha   90.00
_cell.angle_beta   90.00
_cell.angle_gamma   90.00
#
_symmetry.space_group_name_H-M   'P 1'
#
loop_
_entity.id
_entity.type
_entity.pdbx_description
1 polymer ?
#
loop_
_entity_poly.entity_id
_entity_poly.type
_entity_poly.pdbx_seq_one_letter_code
_entity_poly.pdbx_strand_id
1 'polypeptide(L)'
;MNISGVPLLAEPSNLPAGSTLTETDWEKIPVHENDVTTVFMQRWIACYMLYDWNLHHADHAYLSNKCNWVQQTYKRLEGTATDAASLKDTLTDTFNRILLEDVEDFIQTHMKVWKCDRLTVEFQVAKVTAEIFSNPKS
;
A
#
# COMPACT_ATOMS: atom_id res chain seq x y z
N MET A 1 -20.22 -1.91 -33.63
CA MET A 1 -21.31 -2.35 -32.73
C MET A 1 -20.68 -2.70 -31.39
N ASN A 2 -21.14 -2.05 -30.33
CA ASN A 2 -20.65 -2.12 -28.95
C ASN A 2 -20.99 -3.45 -28.27
N ILE A 3 -20.06 -3.93 -27.44
CA ILE A 3 -20.30 -4.60 -26.14
C ILE A 3 -18.93 -4.58 -25.42
N SER A 4 -18.53 -3.45 -24.84
CA SER A 4 -18.78 -3.11 -23.42
C SER A 4 -18.76 -4.33 -22.51
N GLY A 5 -17.57 -4.70 -22.06
CA GLY A 5 -17.33 -5.59 -20.93
C GLY A 5 -16.71 -4.79 -19.79
N VAL A 6 -17.44 -3.77 -19.32
CA VAL A 6 -17.16 -3.15 -18.02
C VAL A 6 -17.30 -4.27 -16.98
N PRO A 7 -16.27 -4.59 -16.17
CA PRO A 7 -16.47 -5.48 -15.04
C PRO A 7 -17.48 -4.79 -14.14
N LEU A 8 -18.63 -5.45 -13.97
CA LEU A 8 -19.65 -5.04 -13.03
C LEU A 8 -18.98 -4.85 -11.67
N LEU A 9 -18.88 -3.59 -11.24
CA LEU A 9 -18.58 -3.21 -9.86
C LEU A 9 -19.57 -3.97 -8.98
N ALA A 10 -19.13 -5.08 -8.42
CA ALA A 10 -19.86 -5.71 -7.33
C ALA A 10 -19.74 -4.74 -6.15
N GLU A 11 -20.77 -3.92 -5.95
CA GLU A 11 -20.89 -3.20 -4.69
C GLU A 11 -20.82 -4.23 -3.54
N PRO A 12 -20.16 -3.90 -2.42
CA PRO A 12 -20.05 -4.77 -1.25
C PRO A 12 -21.40 -5.23 -0.68
N SER A 13 -22.49 -4.57 -1.10
CA SER A 13 -23.90 -4.77 -0.72
C SER A 13 -24.45 -6.18 -0.98
N ASN A 14 -23.79 -7.02 -1.79
CA ASN A 14 -24.32 -8.33 -2.22
C ASN A 14 -23.75 -9.54 -1.47
N LEU A 15 -22.86 -9.34 -0.49
CA LEU A 15 -22.28 -10.47 0.25
C LEU A 15 -23.18 -10.87 1.44
N PRO A 16 -23.64 -12.14 1.53
CA PRO A 16 -24.37 -12.63 2.69
C PRO A 16 -23.46 -12.54 3.92
N ALA A 17 -23.99 -11.99 5.02
CA ALA A 17 -23.28 -11.91 6.29
C ALA A 17 -22.77 -13.31 6.70
N GLY A 18 -21.44 -13.45 6.81
CA GLY A 18 -20.78 -14.71 7.19
C GLY A 18 -20.24 -15.57 6.06
N SER A 19 -20.19 -15.09 4.81
CA SER A 19 -19.61 -15.85 3.69
C SER A 19 -18.08 -15.74 3.65
N THR A 20 -17.39 -16.88 3.52
CA THR A 20 -15.95 -16.92 3.21
C THR A 20 -15.76 -16.68 1.70
N LEU A 21 -15.00 -15.64 1.35
CA LEU A 21 -14.69 -15.31 -0.05
C LEU A 21 -13.55 -16.19 -0.59
N THR A 22 -13.69 -16.66 -1.83
CA THR A 22 -12.65 -17.40 -2.56
C THR A 22 -11.67 -16.45 -3.24
N GLU A 23 -10.44 -16.91 -3.57
CA GLU A 23 -9.37 -16.10 -4.20
C GLU A 23 -9.88 -15.25 -5.39
N THR A 24 -10.66 -15.85 -6.28
CA THR A 24 -11.24 -15.17 -7.48
C THR A 24 -12.24 -14.07 -7.16
N ASP A 25 -12.85 -14.09 -5.97
CA ASP A 25 -13.84 -13.11 -5.56
C ASP A 25 -13.21 -11.92 -4.82
N TRP A 26 -12.08 -12.14 -4.16
CA TRP A 26 -11.28 -11.06 -3.56
C TRP A 26 -10.69 -10.13 -4.63
N GLU A 27 -10.18 -10.66 -5.74
CA GLU A 27 -9.56 -9.87 -6.81
C GLU A 27 -10.51 -8.87 -7.49
N LYS A 28 -11.82 -9.01 -7.29
CA LYS A 28 -12.85 -8.11 -7.85
C LYS A 28 -13.19 -6.94 -6.93
N ILE A 29 -12.74 -6.96 -5.67
CA ILE A 29 -13.09 -5.94 -4.68
C ILE A 29 -11.94 -4.93 -4.58
N PRO A 30 -12.16 -3.65 -4.96
CA PRO A 30 -11.09 -2.67 -4.95
C PRO A 30 -10.60 -2.39 -3.52
N VAL A 31 -9.28 -2.40 -3.34
CA VAL A 31 -8.65 -1.84 -2.15
C VAL A 31 -8.68 -0.31 -2.26
N HIS A 32 -9.29 0.35 -1.28
CA HIS A 32 -9.36 1.80 -1.22
C HIS A 32 -8.20 2.35 -0.40
N GLU A 33 -7.55 3.40 -0.91
CA GLU A 33 -6.50 4.11 -0.16
C GLU A 33 -7.13 5.22 0.68
N ASN A 34 -6.54 5.49 1.84
CA ASN A 34 -6.96 6.58 2.73
C ASN A 34 -5.77 7.48 3.10
N ASP A 35 -6.01 8.44 4.00
CA ASP A 35 -4.97 9.37 4.43
C ASP A 35 -3.77 8.65 5.07
N VAL A 36 -4.01 7.53 5.77
CA VAL A 36 -2.94 6.69 6.34
C VAL A 36 -2.12 6.04 5.23
N THR A 37 -2.77 5.55 4.16
CA THR A 37 -2.07 5.04 2.98
C THR A 37 -1.15 6.10 2.37
N THR A 38 -1.62 7.35 2.31
CA THR A 38 -0.82 8.47 1.77
C THR A 38 0.43 8.71 2.60
N VAL A 39 0.33 8.65 3.93
CA VAL A 39 1.49 8.78 4.83
C VAL A 39 2.50 7.65 4.60
N PHE A 40 2.03 6.40 4.49
CA PHE A 40 2.93 5.27 4.24
C PHE A 40 3.54 5.29 2.84
N MET A 41 2.80 5.73 1.82
CA MET A 41 3.33 5.95 0.47
C MET A 41 4.47 6.99 0.49
N GLN A 42 4.25 8.14 1.13
CA GLN A 42 5.28 9.19 1.23
C GLN A 42 6.54 8.68 1.94
N ARG A 43 6.38 7.90 3.01
CA ARG A 43 7.50 7.28 3.73
C ARG A 43 8.21 6.24 2.87
N TRP A 44 7.46 5.42 2.14
CA TRP A 44 8.04 4.42 1.23
C TRP A 44 8.86 5.08 0.11
N ILE A 45 8.29 6.11 -0.54
CA ILE A 45 8.99 6.91 -1.56
C ILE A 45 10.26 7.54 -0.95
N ALA A 46 10.16 8.13 0.24
CA ALA A 46 11.32 8.70 0.91
C ALA A 46 12.40 7.66 1.22
N CYS A 47 12.04 6.44 1.64
CA CYS A 47 12.98 5.35 1.84
C CYS A 47 13.64 4.91 0.52
N TYR A 48 12.87 4.80 -0.57
CA TYR A 48 13.41 4.49 -1.89
C TYR A 48 14.41 5.55 -2.35
N MET A 49 14.10 6.83 -2.12
CA MET A 49 14.95 7.97 -2.46
C MET A 49 16.31 7.95 -1.74
N LEU A 50 16.42 7.33 -0.57
CA LEU A 50 17.70 7.14 0.12
C LEU A 50 18.61 6.14 -0.60
N TYR A 51 18.04 5.20 -1.35
CA TYR A 51 18.74 4.25 -2.20
C TYR A 51 19.04 4.83 -3.59
N ASP A 52 18.04 5.44 -4.23
CA ASP A 52 18.13 6.04 -5.56
C ASP A 52 17.44 7.41 -5.56
N TRP A 53 18.23 8.49 -5.59
CA TRP A 53 17.76 9.88 -5.49
C TRP A 53 17.07 10.36 -6.78
N ASN A 54 15.98 9.70 -7.17
CA ASN A 54 15.18 10.01 -8.34
C ASN A 54 13.69 9.76 -8.06
N LEU A 55 12.93 10.85 -7.92
CA LEU A 55 11.51 10.78 -7.57
C LEU A 55 10.68 10.04 -8.62
N HIS A 56 11.00 10.21 -9.91
CA HIS A 56 10.29 9.51 -10.97
C HIS A 56 10.51 7.99 -10.89
N HIS A 57 11.72 7.55 -10.51
CA HIS A 57 11.97 6.13 -10.28
C HIS A 57 11.21 5.62 -9.06
N ALA A 58 11.20 6.38 -7.97
CA ALA A 58 10.47 6.01 -6.75
C ALA A 58 8.95 5.90 -7.01
N ASP A 59 8.34 6.86 -7.70
CA ASP A 59 6.93 6.84 -8.05
C ASP A 59 6.59 5.63 -8.93
N HIS A 60 7.40 5.36 -9.95
CA HIS A 60 7.21 4.21 -10.83
C HIS A 60 7.35 2.89 -10.06
N ALA A 61 8.36 2.78 -9.18
CA ALA A 61 8.59 1.60 -8.36
C ALA A 61 7.42 1.35 -7.38
N TYR A 62 6.90 2.41 -6.74
CA TYR A 62 5.72 2.32 -5.88
C TYR A 62 4.51 1.79 -6.65
N LEU A 63 4.21 2.38 -7.82
CA LEU A 63 3.08 1.94 -8.66
C LEU A 63 3.25 0.49 -9.14
N SER A 64 4.47 0.09 -9.52
CA SER A 64 4.77 -1.28 -9.91
C SER A 64 4.57 -2.28 -8.76
N ASN A 65 5.00 -1.91 -7.55
CA ASN A 65 4.88 -2.77 -6.37
C ASN A 65 3.46 -2.84 -5.82
N LYS A 66 2.63 -1.81 -6.06
CA LYS A 66 1.25 -1.73 -5.57
C LYS A 66 0.41 -2.96 -5.94
N CYS A 67 0.54 -3.47 -7.17
CA CYS A 67 -0.16 -4.69 -7.57
C CYS A 67 0.20 -5.89 -6.68
N ASN A 68 1.47 -6.04 -6.30
CA ASN A 68 1.92 -7.10 -5.40
C ASN A 68 1.36 -6.92 -3.99
N TRP A 69 1.37 -5.69 -3.44
CA TRP A 69 0.77 -5.42 -2.12
C TRP A 69 -0.74 -5.68 -2.09
N VAL A 70 -1.45 -5.33 -3.16
CA VAL A 70 -2.89 -5.64 -3.30
C VAL A 70 -3.11 -7.17 -3.33
N GLN A 71 -2.34 -7.91 -4.12
CA GLN A 71 -2.44 -9.37 -4.14
C GLN A 71 -2.13 -10.00 -2.77
N GLN A 72 -1.12 -9.48 -2.06
CA GLN A 72 -0.82 -9.92 -0.70
C GLN A 72 -1.96 -9.59 0.27
N THR A 73 -2.67 -8.47 0.08
CA THR A 73 -3.83 -8.11 0.89
C THR A 73 -4.91 -9.17 0.77
N TYR A 74 -5.26 -9.57 -0.46
CA TYR A 74 -6.24 -10.64 -0.68
C TYR A 74 -5.79 -11.97 -0.07
N LYS A 75 -4.54 -12.37 -0.29
CA LYS A 75 -3.99 -13.61 0.29
C LYS A 75 -4.01 -13.62 1.82
N ARG A 76 -3.78 -12.48 2.48
CA ARG A 76 -3.84 -12.39 3.95
C ARG A 76 -5.27 -12.44 4.51
N LEU A 77 -6.27 -12.11 3.69
CA LEU A 77 -7.68 -12.12 4.09
C LEU A 77 -8.42 -13.37 3.63
N GLU A 78 -7.82 -14.16 2.75
CA GLU A 78 -8.36 -15.44 2.33
C GLU A 78 -8.70 -16.33 3.54
N GLY A 79 -9.90 -16.93 3.53
CA GLY A 79 -10.37 -17.76 4.63
C GLY A 79 -10.85 -16.99 5.87
N THR A 80 -10.69 -15.66 5.92
CA THR A 80 -11.18 -14.83 7.04
C THR A 80 -12.66 -14.55 6.86
N ALA A 81 -13.45 -14.76 7.92
CA ALA A 81 -14.83 -14.34 7.96
C ALA A 81 -14.88 -12.81 8.16
N THR A 82 -15.27 -12.08 7.12
CA THR A 82 -15.36 -10.62 7.15
C THR A 82 -16.79 -10.20 6.89
N ASP A 83 -17.34 -9.37 7.77
CA ASP A 83 -18.67 -8.80 7.57
C ASP A 83 -18.63 -7.78 6.42
N ALA A 84 -19.67 -7.77 5.59
CA ALA A 84 -19.75 -6.93 4.40
C ALA A 84 -19.64 -5.43 4.73
N ALA A 85 -20.17 -4.98 5.88
CA ALA A 85 -20.09 -3.58 6.28
C ALA A 85 -18.65 -3.17 6.67
N SER A 86 -17.85 -4.12 7.17
CA SER A 86 -16.45 -3.89 7.59
C SER A 86 -15.41 -4.22 6.52
N LEU A 87 -15.83 -4.80 5.39
CA LEU A 87 -14.94 -5.35 4.37
C LEU A 87 -13.98 -4.31 3.78
N LYS A 88 -14.51 -3.13 3.46
CA LYS A 88 -13.73 -2.02 2.92
C LYS A 88 -12.60 -1.61 3.87
N ASP A 89 -12.93 -1.43 5.14
CA ASP A 89 -11.96 -0.98 6.15
C ASP A 89 -10.93 -2.09 6.41
N THR A 90 -11.37 -3.34 6.48
CA THR A 90 -10.49 -4.51 6.65
C THR A 90 -9.47 -4.65 5.51
N LEU A 91 -9.90 -4.45 4.26
CA LEU A 91 -9.02 -4.42 3.09
C LEU A 91 -7.99 -3.29 3.18
N THR A 92 -8.46 -2.09 3.50
CA THR A 92 -7.63 -0.88 3.60
C THR A 92 -6.58 -1.02 4.70
N ASP A 93 -6.98 -1.48 5.88
CA ASP A 93 -6.09 -1.67 7.02
C ASP A 93 -5.06 -2.78 6.76
N THR A 94 -5.48 -3.87 6.10
CA THR A 94 -4.55 -4.95 5.73
C THR A 94 -3.54 -4.48 4.71
N PHE A 95 -3.96 -3.69 3.72
CA PHE A 95 -3.05 -3.07 2.75
C PHE A 95 -2.07 -2.10 3.43
N ASN A 96 -2.57 -1.23 4.30
CA ASN A 96 -1.75 -0.30 5.07
C ASN A 96 -0.72 -1.02 5.94
N ARG A 97 -1.08 -2.16 6.53
CA ARG A 97 -0.15 -3.00 7.29
C ARG A 97 0.96 -3.58 6.40
N ILE A 98 0.63 -4.10 5.22
CA ILE A 98 1.62 -4.59 4.26
C ILE A 98 2.59 -3.47 3.85
N LEU A 99 2.06 -2.28 3.55
CA LEU A 99 2.89 -1.14 3.16
C LEU A 99 3.81 -0.68 4.29
N LEU A 100 3.33 -0.67 5.54
CA LEU A 100 4.15 -0.36 6.71
C LEU A 100 5.26 -1.40 6.95
N GLU A 101 4.95 -2.68 6.78
CA GLU A 101 5.95 -3.75 6.88
C GLU A 101 7.07 -3.57 5.84
N ASP A 102 6.72 -3.23 4.59
CA ASP A 102 7.72 -2.96 3.54
C ASP A 102 8.56 -1.71 3.81
N VAL A 103 7.97 -0.66 4.41
CA VAL A 103 8.72 0.51 4.91
C VAL A 103 9.69 0.12 6.02
N GLU A 104 9.28 -0.74 6.95
CA GLU A 104 10.15 -1.23 8.03
C GLU A 104 11.32 -2.06 7.49
N ASP A 105 11.07 -2.94 6.50
CA ASP A 105 12.11 -3.72 5.82
C ASP A 105 13.13 -2.81 5.13
N PHE A 106 12.67 -1.72 4.51
CA PHE A 106 13.54 -0.69 3.94
C PHE A 106 14.43 -0.02 5.00
N ILE A 107 13.85 0.36 6.15
CA ILE A 107 14.59 1.00 7.24
C ILE A 107 15.66 0.04 7.79
N GLN A 108 15.31 -1.21 8.06
CA GLN A 108 16.24 -2.22 8.55
C GLN A 108 17.36 -2.51 7.55
N THR A 109 17.04 -2.54 6.26
CA THR A 109 18.03 -2.69 5.19
C THR A 109 19.01 -1.52 5.19
N HIS A 110 18.54 -0.28 5.29
CA HIS A 110 19.42 0.89 5.38
C HIS A 110 20.28 0.88 6.65
N MET A 111 19.71 0.55 7.81
CA MET A 111 20.47 0.39 9.06
C MET A 111 21.64 -0.58 8.87
N LYS A 112 21.39 -1.72 8.22
CA LYS A 112 22.41 -2.74 7.94
C LYS A 112 23.47 -2.26 6.95
N VAL A 113 23.07 -1.64 5.84
CA VAL A 113 23.99 -1.19 4.77
C VAL A 113 24.85 -0.02 5.24
N TRP A 114 24.24 0.96 5.92
CA TRP A 114 24.92 2.15 6.42
C TRP A 114 25.64 1.93 7.75
N LYS A 115 25.39 0.80 8.42
CA LYS A 115 25.92 0.46 9.75
C LYS A 115 25.61 1.56 10.77
N CYS A 116 24.36 2.01 10.79
CA CYS A 116 23.87 3.07 11.67
C CYS A 116 22.64 2.60 12.47
N ASP A 117 22.25 3.42 13.46
CA ASP A 117 21.06 3.17 14.25
C ASP A 117 19.78 3.60 13.50
N ARG A 118 18.63 3.21 14.07
CA ARG A 118 17.32 3.54 13.52
C ARG A 118 17.09 5.05 13.43
N LEU A 119 17.52 5.80 14.44
CA LEU A 119 17.33 7.26 14.50
C LEU A 119 18.00 7.96 13.32
N THR A 120 19.19 7.50 12.92
CA THR A 120 19.90 8.03 11.76
C THR A 120 19.09 7.84 10.47
N VAL A 121 18.55 6.64 10.25
CA VAL A 121 17.75 6.35 9.04
C VAL A 121 16.45 7.15 9.05
N GLU A 122 15.71 7.12 10.15
CA GLU A 122 14.44 7.84 10.31
C GLU A 122 14.60 9.36 10.12
N PHE A 123 15.72 9.93 10.60
CA PHE A 123 16.03 11.33 10.35
C PHE A 123 16.22 11.63 8.86
N GLN A 124 16.93 10.77 8.12
CA GLN A 124 17.08 10.94 6.68
C GLN A 124 15.74 10.79 5.97
N VAL A 125 14.94 9.78 6.30
CA VAL A 125 13.58 9.61 5.74
C VAL A 125 12.76 10.88 5.95
N ALA A 126 12.71 11.41 7.18
CA ALA A 126 11.97 12.63 7.49
C ALA A 126 12.47 13.85 6.70
N LYS A 127 13.79 13.99 6.54
CA LYS A 127 14.39 15.05 5.73
C LYS A 127 13.94 14.96 4.27
N VAL A 128 14.00 13.76 3.68
CA VAL A 128 13.54 13.53 2.30
C VAL A 128 12.06 13.78 2.14
N THR A 129 11.23 13.30 3.07
CA THR A 129 9.78 13.58 3.09
C THR A 129 9.52 15.09 3.09
N ALA A 130 10.24 15.86 3.91
CA ALA A 130 10.10 17.31 3.96
C ALA A 130 10.51 17.98 2.64
N GLU A 131 11.63 17.56 2.05
CA GLU A 131 12.11 18.12 0.78
C GLU A 131 11.15 17.88 -0.39
N ILE A 132 10.51 16.71 -0.45
CA ILE A 132 9.63 16.32 -1.55
C ILE A 132 8.20 16.83 -1.33
N PHE A 133 7.65 16.68 -0.12
CA PHE A 133 6.22 16.85 0.12
C PHE A 133 5.85 18.10 0.94
N SER A 134 6.81 18.78 1.58
CA SER A 134 6.53 20.02 2.33
C SER A 134 6.81 21.31 1.56
N ASN A 135 7.46 21.23 0.39
CA ASN A 135 7.67 22.37 -0.51
C ASN A 135 6.92 22.15 -1.83
N PRO A 136 5.67 22.60 -1.97
CA PRO A 136 5.10 22.74 -3.30
C PRO A 136 5.95 23.76 -4.04
N LYS A 137 6.62 23.34 -5.13
CA LYS A 137 7.22 24.29 -6.06
C LYS A 137 6.08 25.17 -6.57
N SER A 138 6.05 26.41 -6.08
CA SER A 138 5.25 27.52 -6.60
C SER A 138 5.54 27.79 -8.06
#